data_AF-A0A7V9DFQ2-F1
#
_entry.id   AF-A0A7V9DFQ2-F1
#
_cell.length_a   1.000
_cell.length_b   1.000
_cell.length_c   1.000
_cell.angle_alpha   90.00
_cell.angle_beta   90.00
_cell.angle_gamma   90.00
#
_symmetry.space_group_name_H-M   'P 1'
#
loop_
_entity.id
_entity.type
_entity.pdbx_description
1 polymer ?
#
loop_
_entity_poly.entity_id
_entity_poly.type
_entity_poly.pdbx_seq_one_letter_code
_entity_poly.pdbx_strand_id
1 'polypeptide(L)'
;SRSSAKTEARAARLGTERRFRNGKRMTGRRDARPGDGQRSGSYRRMVRAVAAAFPDASWESAHKHESGNVAIDEGYVVGTHTGPLPMPDGQSIPPTGKSVRVRGCDAATVEDGRVKSHRFYFDQMELLGQLGLTPEA
;
A
#
# COMPACT_ATOMS: atom_id res chain seq x y z
N SER A 1 -3.01 -9.43 -35.48
CA SER A 1 -2.06 -9.29 -34.35
C SER A 1 -2.81 -8.84 -33.10
N ARG A 2 -3.25 -9.81 -32.29
CA ARG A 2 -4.19 -9.63 -31.16
C ARG A 2 -3.49 -9.67 -29.78
N SER A 3 -2.16 -9.51 -29.78
CA SER A 3 -1.30 -9.58 -28.59
C SER A 3 -1.21 -8.24 -27.85
N SER A 4 -1.19 -7.12 -28.59
CA SER A 4 -0.96 -5.78 -28.03
C SER A 4 -2.15 -5.21 -27.22
N ALA A 5 -3.40 -5.59 -27.55
CA ALA A 5 -4.59 -5.11 -26.85
C ALA A 5 -4.95 -5.90 -25.56
N LYS A 6 -4.28 -7.03 -25.30
CA LYS A 6 -4.47 -7.80 -24.04
C LYS A 6 -3.61 -7.27 -22.89
N THR A 7 -2.60 -6.44 -23.19
CA THR A 7 -1.66 -5.85 -22.22
C THR A 7 -2.29 -4.66 -21.47
N GLU A 8 -3.15 -3.88 -22.13
CA GLU A 8 -3.85 -2.70 -21.56
C GLU A 8 -4.89 -3.02 -20.47
N ALA A 9 -5.27 -4.29 -20.31
CA ALA A 9 -6.31 -4.71 -19.37
C ALA A 9 -5.79 -5.15 -18.00
N ARG A 10 -4.46 -5.25 -17.80
CA ARG A 10 -3.91 -5.99 -16.66
C ARG A 10 -3.08 -5.19 -15.65
N ALA A 11 -2.68 -3.97 -16.00
CA ALA A 11 -2.06 -3.00 -15.10
C ALA A 11 -3.07 -2.09 -14.36
N ALA A 12 -4.32 -1.97 -14.85
CA ALA A 12 -5.23 -0.90 -14.47
C ALA A 12 -5.97 -1.01 -13.12
N ARG A 13 -5.37 -1.60 -12.07
CA ARG A 13 -6.01 -1.69 -10.73
C ARG A 13 -5.03 -1.55 -9.57
N LEU A 14 -4.09 -0.61 -9.67
CA LEU A 14 -3.33 -0.09 -8.51
C LEU A 14 -3.84 1.30 -8.12
N GLY A 15 -5.16 1.43 -7.97
CA GLY A 15 -5.80 2.61 -7.40
C GLY A 15 -6.16 3.69 -8.42
N THR A 16 -7.42 4.12 -8.40
CA THR A 16 -7.99 5.28 -9.10
C THR A 16 -7.75 5.41 -10.62
N GLU A 17 -8.61 4.78 -11.43
CA GLU A 17 -9.54 5.53 -12.30
C GLU A 17 -10.62 4.66 -12.96
N ARG A 18 -11.70 5.33 -13.35
CA ARG A 18 -13.03 4.81 -13.67
C ARG A 18 -13.02 4.03 -14.98
N ARG A 19 -13.44 2.77 -14.99
CA ARG A 19 -13.76 2.06 -16.23
C ARG A 19 -15.26 2.15 -16.53
N PHE A 20 -15.58 2.74 -17.69
CA PHE A 20 -16.90 2.67 -18.30
C PHE A 20 -17.13 1.29 -18.93
N ARG A 21 -18.32 0.73 -18.75
CA ARG A 21 -18.83 -0.42 -19.51
C ARG A 21 -20.36 -0.28 -19.63
N ASN A 22 -20.89 -0.26 -20.86
CA ASN A 22 -22.33 -0.21 -21.20
C ASN A 22 -23.19 0.80 -20.38
N GLY A 23 -22.76 2.07 -20.33
CA GLY A 23 -23.66 3.18 -19.94
C GLY A 23 -24.20 3.18 -18.50
N LYS A 24 -23.85 2.24 -17.62
CA LYS A 24 -24.30 2.22 -16.22
C LYS A 24 -23.14 2.41 -15.24
N ARG A 25 -23.22 3.49 -14.45
CA ARG A 25 -22.34 3.76 -13.31
C ARG A 25 -22.46 2.61 -12.30
N MET A 26 -21.34 2.01 -11.94
CA MET A 26 -21.25 1.09 -10.79
C MET A 26 -20.20 1.60 -9.81
N THR A 27 -20.67 2.02 -8.63
CA THR A 27 -19.86 2.31 -7.46
C THR A 27 -19.53 0.99 -6.77
N GLY A 28 -18.26 0.57 -6.79
CA GLY A 28 -17.89 -0.73 -6.20
C GLY A 28 -16.39 -0.94 -6.04
N ARG A 29 -15.91 -0.65 -4.83
CA ARG A 29 -14.61 -1.00 -4.25
C ARG A 29 -14.34 -2.50 -4.44
N ARG A 30 -13.24 -2.88 -5.11
CA ARG A 30 -12.60 -4.21 -5.07
C ARG A 30 -11.34 -4.19 -5.94
N ASP A 31 -10.21 -3.96 -5.31
CA ASP A 31 -8.89 -3.82 -5.92
C ASP A 31 -8.41 -5.14 -6.54
N ALA A 32 -7.37 -5.05 -7.38
CA ALA A 32 -6.69 -6.22 -7.92
C ALA A 32 -6.34 -7.19 -6.78
N ARG A 33 -6.68 -8.48 -6.96
CA ARG A 33 -6.24 -9.50 -6.01
C ARG A 33 -4.73 -9.66 -6.14
N PRO A 34 -3.95 -9.50 -5.06
CA PRO A 34 -2.54 -9.87 -5.07
C PRO A 34 -2.40 -11.33 -5.51
N GLY A 35 -1.44 -11.61 -6.39
CA GLY A 35 -1.07 -13.00 -6.70
C GLY A 35 -0.44 -13.67 -5.49
N ASP A 36 -0.63 -14.97 -5.35
CA ASP A 36 -0.08 -15.83 -4.31
C ASP A 36 1.46 -16.03 -4.45
N GLY A 37 2.20 -14.98 -4.79
CA GLY A 37 3.65 -14.96 -4.60
C GLY A 37 3.90 -15.09 -3.10
N GLN A 38 4.51 -16.20 -2.70
CA GLN A 38 4.67 -16.69 -1.32
C GLN A 38 5.10 -15.57 -0.34
N ARG A 39 4.14 -14.81 0.20
CA ARG A 39 4.42 -13.87 1.29
C ARG A 39 4.74 -14.70 2.51
N SER A 40 5.96 -14.59 3.02
CA SER A 40 6.40 -15.31 4.22
C SER A 40 5.40 -15.09 5.37
N GLY A 41 5.31 -16.06 6.29
CA GLY A 41 4.45 -15.93 7.47
C GLY A 41 4.74 -14.64 8.26
N SER A 42 6.00 -14.19 8.26
CA SER A 42 6.44 -12.94 8.88
C SER A 42 5.85 -11.69 8.22
N TYR A 43 5.83 -11.60 6.89
CA TYR A 43 5.22 -10.47 6.19
C TYR A 43 3.72 -10.37 6.48
N ARG A 44 2.99 -11.49 6.41
CA ARG A 44 1.55 -11.50 6.70
C ARG A 44 1.26 -11.10 8.15
N ARG A 45 2.13 -11.48 9.09
CA ARG A 45 2.03 -11.08 10.50
C ARG A 45 2.26 -9.59 10.67
N MET A 46 3.30 -9.04 10.02
CA MET A 46 3.63 -7.61 10.05
C MET A 46 2.47 -6.76 9.52
N VAL A 47 1.94 -7.08 8.33
CA VAL A 47 0.81 -6.35 7.73
C VAL A 47 -0.42 -6.36 8.64
N ARG A 48 -0.75 -7.50 9.24
CA ARG A 48 -1.88 -7.58 10.20
C ARG A 48 -1.66 -6.71 11.42
N ALA A 49 -0.44 -6.66 11.95
CA ALA A 49 -0.16 -5.88 13.14
C ALA A 49 -0.18 -4.37 12.85
N VAL A 50 0.34 -3.93 11.70
CA VAL A 50 0.23 -2.51 11.28
C VAL A 50 -1.23 -2.13 11.04
N ALA A 51 -2.03 -2.98 10.40
CA ALA A 51 -3.46 -2.75 10.22
C ALA A 51 -4.24 -2.69 11.55
N ALA A 52 -3.78 -3.40 12.59
CA ALA A 52 -4.35 -3.30 13.93
C ALA A 52 -3.95 -2.00 14.65
N ALA A 53 -2.73 -1.50 14.41
CA ALA A 53 -2.25 -0.24 14.98
C ALA A 53 -2.94 0.99 14.35
N PHE A 54 -3.27 0.91 13.05
CA PHE A 54 -3.93 1.95 12.26
C PHE A 54 -5.17 1.38 11.53
N PRO A 55 -6.28 1.13 12.22
CA PRO A 55 -7.45 0.47 11.64
C PRO A 55 -8.20 1.31 10.59
N ASP A 56 -7.99 2.63 10.60
CA ASP A 56 -8.50 3.59 9.63
C ASP A 56 -7.48 3.90 8.52
N ALA A 57 -6.37 3.16 8.45
CA ALA A 57 -5.31 3.41 7.48
C ALA A 57 -5.82 3.40 6.03
N SER A 58 -5.36 4.37 5.26
CA SER A 58 -5.64 4.52 3.84
C SER A 58 -4.41 5.00 3.08
N TRP A 59 -4.47 4.85 1.75
CA TRP A 59 -3.42 5.27 0.85
C TRP A 59 -3.89 6.44 -0.01
N GLU A 60 -3.09 7.50 -0.07
CA GLU A 60 -3.26 8.64 -0.95
C GLU A 60 -2.18 8.64 -2.04
N SER A 61 -2.52 8.21 -3.26
CA SER A 61 -1.59 8.26 -4.40
C SER A 61 -1.23 9.72 -4.75
N ALA A 62 0.06 9.99 -4.93
CA ALA A 62 0.59 11.28 -5.37
C ALA A 62 1.20 11.20 -6.79
N HIS A 63 2.03 10.18 -7.06
CA HIS A 63 2.66 9.98 -8.37
C HIS A 63 2.65 8.51 -8.77
N LYS A 64 2.48 8.24 -10.06
CA LYS A 64 2.46 6.87 -10.62
C LYS A 64 3.42 6.77 -11.77
N HIS A 65 4.24 5.74 -11.74
CA HIS A 65 5.25 5.47 -12.75
C HIS A 65 5.18 4.02 -13.23
N GLU A 66 5.44 3.82 -14.52
CA GLU A 66 5.54 2.50 -15.11
C GLU A 66 6.85 2.41 -15.92
N SER A 67 7.55 1.29 -15.77
CA SER A 67 8.75 1.00 -16.55
C SER A 67 8.86 -0.50 -16.81
N GLY A 68 8.68 -0.89 -18.08
CA GLY A 68 8.62 -2.30 -18.46
C GLY A 68 7.52 -3.05 -17.74
N ASN A 69 7.90 -4.04 -16.92
CA ASN A 69 6.98 -4.83 -16.10
C ASN A 69 6.88 -4.32 -14.65
N VAL A 70 7.39 -3.13 -14.35
CA VAL A 70 7.36 -2.51 -13.02
C VAL A 70 6.31 -1.41 -12.96
N ALA A 71 5.46 -1.46 -11.94
CA ALA A 71 4.56 -0.36 -11.56
C ALA A 71 5.00 0.22 -10.21
N ILE A 72 5.00 1.55 -10.11
CA ILE A 72 5.37 2.30 -8.91
C ILE A 72 4.24 3.29 -8.59
N ASP A 73 3.77 3.30 -7.34
CA ASP A 73 2.85 4.31 -6.80
C ASP A 73 3.50 4.97 -5.58
N GLU A 74 3.82 6.26 -5.70
CA GLU A 74 4.32 7.10 -4.63
C GLU A 74 3.17 7.88 -4.01
N GLY A 75 3.17 8.03 -2.70
CA GLY A 75 2.02 8.61 -2.01
C GLY A 75 2.19 8.69 -0.52
N TYR A 76 1.06 8.68 0.19
CA TYR A 76 1.02 8.80 1.63
C TYR A 76 0.18 7.69 2.26
N VAL A 77 0.69 7.13 3.36
CA VAL A 77 -0.12 6.37 4.32
C VAL A 77 -0.72 7.34 5.30
N VAL A 78 -2.05 7.34 5.40
CA VAL A 78 -2.80 8.19 6.32
C VAL A 78 -3.61 7.33 7.28
N GLY A 79 -3.55 7.62 8.57
CA GLY A 79 -4.33 6.90 9.58
C GLY A 79 -4.13 7.45 10.99
N THR A 80 -4.79 6.84 11.96
CA THR A 80 -4.75 7.21 13.36
C THR A 80 -4.20 6.05 14.19
N HIS A 81 -3.20 6.33 15.03
CA HIS A 81 -2.56 5.30 15.86
C HIS A 81 -3.43 4.97 17.09
N THR A 82 -4.36 4.03 16.92
CA THR A 82 -5.34 3.62 17.96
C THR A 82 -5.12 2.21 18.50
N GLY A 83 -4.21 1.43 17.91
CA GLY A 83 -3.82 0.11 18.42
C GLY A 83 -2.32 0.03 18.70
N PRO A 84 -1.84 -1.05 19.34
CA PRO A 84 -0.42 -1.22 19.63
C PRO A 84 0.41 -1.44 18.35
N LEU A 85 1.46 -0.65 18.17
CA LEU A 85 2.38 -0.78 17.03
C LEU A 85 3.60 -1.63 17.44
N PRO A 86 3.79 -2.85 16.88
CA PRO A 86 4.94 -3.68 17.22
C PRO A 86 6.25 -3.11 16.66
N MET A 87 7.32 -3.29 17.43
CA MET A 87 8.68 -2.89 17.08
C MET A 87 9.57 -4.12 16.79
N PRO A 88 10.66 -3.96 16.03
CA PRO A 88 11.57 -5.06 15.68
C PRO A 88 12.24 -5.74 16.89
N ASP A 89 12.42 -5.01 17.99
CA ASP A 89 12.98 -5.49 19.27
C ASP A 89 11.99 -6.34 20.10
N GLY A 90 10.77 -6.53 19.61
CA GLY A 90 9.72 -7.29 20.30
C GLY A 90 8.86 -6.46 21.26
N GLN A 91 9.20 -5.18 21.48
CA GLN A 91 8.34 -4.26 22.21
C GLN A 91 7.17 -3.77 21.35
N SER A 92 6.24 -3.05 21.96
CA SER A 92 5.16 -2.36 21.26
C SER A 92 5.01 -0.94 21.76
N ILE A 93 4.81 -0.01 20.83
CA ILE A 93 4.43 1.36 21.15
C ILE A 93 2.94 1.36 21.49
N PRO A 94 2.52 1.90 22.65
CA PRO A 94 1.12 2.03 23.01
C PRO A 94 0.39 3.02 22.07
N PRO A 95 -0.93 2.90 21.90
CA PRO A 95 -1.69 3.79 21.03
C PRO A 95 -1.57 5.24 21.50
N THR A 96 -1.05 6.10 20.62
CA THR A 96 -0.83 7.52 20.93
C THR A 96 -2.04 8.41 20.66
N GLY A 97 -3.03 7.91 19.91
CA GLY A 97 -4.18 8.70 19.43
C GLY A 97 -3.85 9.73 18.35
N LYS A 98 -2.58 9.85 17.93
CA LYS A 98 -2.15 10.80 16.90
C LYS A 98 -2.48 10.31 15.50
N SER A 99 -2.91 11.25 14.66
CA SER A 99 -3.03 11.03 13.21
C SER A 99 -1.67 11.20 12.55
N VAL A 100 -1.45 10.39 11.52
CA VAL A 100 -0.22 10.40 10.72
C VAL A 100 -0.55 10.53 9.24
N ARG A 101 0.35 11.18 8.50
CA ARG A 101 0.39 11.24 7.04
C ARG A 101 1.84 11.12 6.61
N VAL A 102 2.24 9.91 6.23
CA VAL A 102 3.65 9.51 6.06
C VAL A 102 3.92 9.16 4.62
N ARG A 103 5.02 9.67 4.06
CA ARG A 103 5.45 9.34 2.69
C ARG A 103 5.70 7.84 2.53
N GLY A 104 5.26 7.29 1.41
CA GLY A 104 5.51 5.92 1.03
C GLY A 104 5.68 5.71 -0.47
N CYS A 105 6.13 4.52 -0.83
CA CYS A 105 6.30 4.06 -2.21
C CYS A 105 5.98 2.57 -2.30
N ASP A 106 5.03 2.23 -3.16
CA ASP A 106 4.65 0.87 -3.51
C ASP A 106 5.27 0.51 -4.87
N ALA A 107 6.07 -0.54 -4.93
CA ALA A 107 6.73 -0.99 -6.15
C ALA A 107 6.46 -2.47 -6.41
N ALA A 108 5.81 -2.78 -7.53
CA ALA A 108 5.42 -4.13 -7.92
C ALA A 108 6.01 -4.52 -9.27
N THR A 109 6.50 -5.76 -9.39
CA THR A 109 6.76 -6.36 -10.71
C THR A 109 5.54 -7.20 -11.13
N VAL A 110 5.12 -7.06 -12.38
CA VAL A 110 3.93 -7.71 -12.93
C VAL A 110 4.30 -8.55 -14.14
N GLU A 111 4.18 -9.87 -14.02
CA GLU A 111 4.41 -10.79 -15.14
C GLU A 111 3.19 -11.67 -15.31
N ASP A 112 2.86 -11.98 -16.57
CA ASP A 112 1.62 -12.66 -16.92
C ASP A 112 0.47 -12.11 -16.09
N GLY A 113 0.38 -10.77 -16.07
CA GLY A 113 -0.50 -9.92 -15.28
C GLY A 113 -0.88 -10.42 -13.89
N ARG A 114 0.09 -10.96 -13.17
CA ARG A 114 0.07 -11.20 -11.74
C ARG A 114 1.24 -10.44 -11.13
N VAL A 115 1.03 -9.91 -9.93
CA VAL A 115 2.13 -9.36 -9.13
C VAL A 115 3.07 -10.51 -8.76
N LYS A 116 4.32 -10.43 -9.22
CA LYS A 116 5.39 -11.41 -8.95
C LYS A 116 6.20 -11.03 -7.72
N SER A 117 6.50 -9.74 -7.58
CA SER A 117 7.15 -9.19 -6.40
C SER A 117 6.49 -7.89 -6.00
N HIS A 118 6.56 -7.59 -4.71
CA HIS A 118 5.97 -6.41 -4.10
C HIS A 118 6.91 -5.89 -3.03
N ARG A 119 7.23 -4.60 -3.10
CA ARG A 119 8.04 -3.88 -2.12
C ARG A 119 7.27 -2.65 -1.70
N PHE A 120 7.33 -2.37 -0.41
CA PHE A 120 6.72 -1.19 0.15
C PHE A 120 7.77 -0.47 1.00
N TYR A 121 8.00 0.79 0.69
CA TYR A 121 8.91 1.67 1.41
C TYR A 121 8.10 2.78 2.04
N PHE A 122 8.47 3.23 3.23
CA PHE A 122 7.85 4.38 3.88
C PHE A 122 8.86 5.08 4.79
N ASP A 123 8.59 6.35 5.07
CA ASP A 123 9.43 7.18 5.92
C ASP A 123 9.20 6.86 7.39
N GLN A 124 10.01 5.93 7.93
CA GLN A 124 9.93 5.49 9.32
C GLN A 124 10.24 6.62 10.31
N MET A 125 11.13 7.55 9.96
CA MET A 125 11.48 8.66 10.85
C MET A 125 10.36 9.70 10.90
N GLU A 126 9.72 9.99 9.76
CA GLU A 126 8.52 10.82 9.72
C GLU A 126 7.38 10.20 10.55
N LEU A 127 7.17 8.88 10.46
CA LEU A 127 6.20 8.18 11.30
C LEU A 127 6.51 8.38 12.79
N LEU A 128 7.73 8.05 13.23
CA LEU A 128 8.11 8.17 14.65
C LEU A 128 8.03 9.61 15.15
N GLY A 129 8.42 10.59 14.31
CA GLY A 129 8.31 12.00 14.62
C GLY A 129 6.86 12.45 14.81
N GLN A 130 5.95 12.05 13.91
CA GLN A 130 4.52 12.36 14.04
C GLN A 130 3.87 11.66 15.23
N LEU A 131 4.36 10.47 15.62
CA LEU A 131 3.95 9.81 16.86
C LEU A 131 4.54 10.48 18.13
N GLY A 132 5.53 11.36 17.99
CA GLY A 132 6.23 12.02 19.09
C GLY A 132 7.19 11.08 19.84
N LEU A 133 7.85 10.20 19.09
CA LEU A 133 8.78 9.20 19.61
C LEU A 133 10.24 9.51 19.25
N THR A 134 10.48 10.61 18.54
CA THR A 134 11.81 11.15 18.32
C THR A 134 12.15 12.12 19.45
N PRO A 135 13.42 12.20 19.89
CA PRO A 135 13.87 13.24 20.81
C PRO A 135 13.46 14.62 20.29
N GLU A 136 13.04 15.51 21.17
CA GLU A 136 12.94 16.93 20.88
C GLU A 136 14.37 17.42 20.55
N ALA A 137 14.51 18.14 19.44
CA ALA A 137 15.79 18.71 19.02
C ALA A 137 16.19 19.88 19.92
#